data_AF-A0AAN8ZVT5-F1
#
_entry.id   AF-A0AAN8ZVT5-F1
#
_cell.length_a   1.000
_cell.length_b   1.000
_cell.length_c   1.000
_cell.angle_alpha   90.00
_cell.angle_beta   90.00
_cell.angle_gamma   90.00
#
_symmetry.space_group_name_H-M   'P 1'
#
loop_
_entity.id
_entity.type
_entity.pdbx_description
1 polymer ?
#
loop_
_entity_poly.entity_id
_entity_poly.type
_entity_poly.pdbx_seq_one_letter_code
_entity_poly.pdbx_strand_id
1 'polypeptide(L)'
;MQSQTTKRSKEISSLTNGIISRAAFGEKCKDVKAFISLINELMEVTSGFTVCDVFPSLTWLQVLSGMRPKIERMHHKVDKMFESIIDVHKVSAERAKKTEDEAEEEDLVDVLLKLQQREDLEFLVTDENVKAVIL
;
A
#
# COMPACT_ATOMS: atom_id res chain seq x y z
N MET A 1 30.93 10.79 -11.91
CA MET A 1 30.47 9.38 -11.85
C MET A 1 29.26 9.17 -10.93
N GLN A 2 29.26 9.65 -9.68
CA GLN A 2 28.13 9.46 -8.74
C GLN A 2 26.76 10.01 -9.21
N SER A 3 26.74 11.11 -9.98
CA SER A 3 25.47 11.70 -10.49
C SER A 3 24.76 10.84 -11.56
N GLN A 4 25.51 10.08 -12.37
CA GLN A 4 24.94 9.19 -13.39
C GLN A 4 24.31 7.92 -12.79
N THR A 5 24.93 7.36 -11.74
CA THR A 5 24.42 6.17 -11.04
C THR A 5 23.13 6.47 -10.29
N THR A 6 23.04 7.61 -9.61
CA THR A 6 21.81 8.02 -8.89
C THR A 6 20.63 8.25 -9.83
N LYS A 7 20.88 8.75 -11.05
CA LYS A 7 19.82 8.96 -12.05
C LYS A 7 19.20 7.64 -12.51
N ARG A 8 20.03 6.63 -12.83
CA ARG A 8 19.56 5.30 -13.25
C ARG A 8 18.79 4.57 -12.15
N SER A 9 19.22 4.70 -10.89
CA SER A 9 18.50 4.12 -9.75
C SER A 9 17.09 4.69 -9.63
N LYS A 10 16.91 6.02 -9.76
CA LYS A 10 15.59 6.66 -9.75
C LYS A 10 14.69 6.22 -10.91
N GLU A 11 15.26 6.07 -12.11
CA GLU A 11 14.52 5.59 -13.29
C GLU A 11 14.03 4.15 -13.10
N ILE A 12 14.87 3.25 -12.58
CA ILE A 12 14.50 1.88 -12.27
C ILE A 12 13.43 1.82 -11.18
N SER A 13 13.61 2.54 -10.08
CA SER A 13 12.60 2.59 -9.00
C SER A 13 11.26 3.14 -9.48
N SER A 14 11.27 4.18 -10.33
CA SER A 14 10.04 4.70 -10.92
C SER A 14 9.35 3.67 -11.82
N LEU A 15 10.11 2.93 -12.62
CA LEU A 15 9.56 1.88 -13.48
C LEU A 15 8.96 0.74 -12.65
N THR A 16 9.71 0.23 -11.67
CA THR A 16 9.26 -0.83 -10.75
C THR A 16 7.99 -0.41 -10.02
N ASN A 17 7.95 0.81 -9.48
CA ASN A 17 6.77 1.29 -8.77
C ASN A 17 5.56 1.45 -9.69
N GLY A 18 5.77 1.89 -10.93
CA GLY A 18 4.70 1.93 -11.95
C GLY A 18 4.14 0.54 -12.26
N ILE A 19 5.00 -0.47 -12.40
CA ILE A 19 4.60 -1.86 -12.64
C ILE A 19 3.81 -2.40 -11.44
N ILE A 20 4.34 -2.26 -10.22
CA ILE A 20 3.68 -2.73 -8.99
C ILE A 20 2.33 -2.04 -8.82
N SER A 21 2.29 -0.71 -8.98
CA SER A 21 1.03 0.04 -8.77
C SER A 21 -0.04 -0.35 -9.78
N ARG A 22 0.34 -0.57 -11.05
CA ARG A 22 -0.61 -1.04 -12.08
C ARG A 22 -1.08 -2.47 -11.81
N ALA A 23 -0.19 -3.36 -11.37
CA ALA A 23 -0.57 -4.73 -11.01
C ALA A 23 -1.47 -4.78 -9.75
N ALA A 24 -1.20 -3.89 -8.78
CA ALA A 24 -1.94 -3.86 -7.54
C ALA A 24 -3.31 -3.17 -7.66
N PHE A 25 -3.40 -2.08 -8.42
CA PHE A 25 -4.54 -1.15 -8.41
C PHE A 25 -5.14 -0.85 -9.80
N GLY A 26 -4.64 -1.48 -10.86
CA GLY A 26 -5.03 -1.18 -12.23
C GLY A 26 -4.86 0.29 -12.60
N GLU A 27 -5.77 0.81 -13.41
CA GLU A 27 -5.88 2.25 -13.73
C GLU A 27 -6.74 3.03 -12.71
N LYS A 28 -7.20 2.36 -11.65
CA LYS A 28 -8.16 2.90 -10.67
C LYS A 28 -7.47 3.71 -9.55
N CYS A 29 -6.14 3.60 -9.40
CA CYS A 29 -5.37 4.45 -8.49
C CYS A 29 -5.07 5.82 -9.10
N LYS A 30 -5.80 6.85 -8.64
CA LYS A 30 -5.68 8.23 -9.16
C LYS A 30 -4.36 8.92 -8.84
N ASP A 31 -3.67 8.52 -7.77
CA ASP A 31 -2.44 9.18 -7.32
C ASP A 31 -1.35 8.18 -6.89
N VAL A 32 -0.86 7.43 -7.89
CA VAL A 32 0.27 6.50 -7.73
C VAL A 32 1.51 7.21 -7.17
N LYS A 33 1.72 8.49 -7.48
CA LYS A 33 2.87 9.25 -6.97
C LYS A 33 2.74 9.53 -5.48
N ALA A 34 1.55 9.93 -5.02
CA ALA A 34 1.29 10.09 -3.59
C ALA A 34 1.40 8.75 -2.85
N PHE A 35 0.92 7.65 -3.44
CA PHE A 35 1.10 6.30 -2.90
C PHE A 35 2.57 5.98 -2.66
N ILE A 36 3.39 6.07 -3.71
CA ILE A 36 4.84 5.81 -3.63
C ILE A 36 5.50 6.73 -2.60
N SER A 37 5.12 8.01 -2.55
CA SER A 37 5.68 8.97 -1.58
C SER A 37 5.35 8.58 -0.14
N LEU A 38 4.12 8.16 0.14
CA LEU A 38 3.67 7.75 1.47
C LEU A 38 4.35 6.46 1.92
N ILE A 39 4.47 5.47 1.02
CA ILE A 39 5.19 4.21 1.31
C ILE A 39 6.68 4.47 1.56
N ASN A 40 7.34 5.34 0.78
CA ASN A 40 8.72 5.71 1.05
C ASN A 40 8.87 6.41 2.41
N GLU A 41 7.97 7.33 2.76
CA GLU A 41 7.97 8.01 4.06
C GLU A 41 7.76 7.00 5.21
N LEU A 42 6.86 6.02 5.02
CA LEU A 42 6.66 4.92 5.97
C LEU A 42 7.94 4.08 6.13
N MET A 43 8.57 3.67 5.03
CA MET A 43 9.80 2.88 5.04
C MET A 43 10.98 3.62 5.67
N GLU A 44 11.08 4.94 5.51
CA GLU A 44 12.09 5.76 6.21
C GLU A 44 11.85 5.77 7.73
N VAL A 45 10.59 5.84 8.16
CA VAL A 45 10.23 5.83 9.59
C VAL A 45 10.46 4.43 10.21
N THR A 46 10.18 3.36 9.48
CA THR A 46 10.35 1.97 9.97
C THR A 46 11.78 1.45 9.83
N SER A 47 12.57 1.91 8.87
CA SER A 47 13.99 1.54 8.74
C SER A 47 14.90 2.20 9.78
N GLY A 48 14.49 3.34 10.33
CA GLY A 48 15.15 3.94 11.50
C GLY A 48 15.10 3.05 12.76
N PHE A 49 14.21 2.05 12.79
CA PHE A 49 14.08 1.08 13.88
C PHE A 49 15.18 0.01 13.87
N THR A 50 15.74 -0.33 12.69
CA THR A 50 16.74 -1.41 12.54
C THR A 50 18.08 -1.11 13.23
N VAL A 51 18.40 0.16 13.48
CA VAL A 51 19.60 0.55 14.26
C VAL A 51 19.42 0.29 15.76
N CYS A 52 18.18 0.20 16.25
CA CYS A 52 17.87 -0.07 17.66
C CYS A 52 17.93 -1.57 18.00
N ASP A 53 17.81 -2.47 17.03
CA ASP A 53 17.88 -3.93 17.23
C ASP A 53 19.26 -4.43 17.68
N VAL A 54 20.29 -3.58 17.56
CA VAL A 54 21.69 -3.90 17.90
C VAL A 54 22.03 -3.56 19.36
N PHE A 55 21.21 -2.77 20.07
CA PHE A 55 21.48 -2.33 21.46
C PHE A 55 20.25 -2.47 22.38
N PRO A 56 20.06 -3.65 23.00
CA PRO A 56 18.81 -4.03 23.69
C PRO A 56 18.47 -3.28 24.98
N SER A 57 19.41 -2.55 25.60
CA SER A 57 19.29 -2.17 27.01
C SER A 57 18.76 -0.75 27.30
N LEU A 58 18.68 0.20 26.36
CA LEU A 58 18.50 1.61 26.75
C LEU A 58 17.65 2.54 25.85
N THR A 59 17.15 2.15 24.67
CA THR A 59 16.85 3.19 23.64
C THR A 59 15.38 3.30 23.21
N TRP A 60 14.58 2.23 23.35
CA TRP A 60 13.25 2.17 22.73
C TRP A 60 12.19 3.06 23.41
N LEU A 61 12.21 3.23 24.73
CA LEU A 61 11.18 4.02 25.46
C LEU A 61 11.20 5.52 25.15
N GLN A 62 12.38 6.12 24.95
CA GLN A 62 12.51 7.55 24.60
C GLN A 62 12.28 7.80 23.10
N VAL A 63 12.74 6.88 22.25
CA VAL A 63 12.54 6.92 20.79
C VAL A 63 11.07 6.69 20.42
N LEU A 64 10.39 5.73 21.07
CA LEU A 64 8.96 5.53 20.93
C LEU A 64 8.15 6.74 21.37
N SER A 65 8.55 7.47 22.41
CA SER A 65 7.80 8.66 22.84
C SER A 65 7.70 9.73 21.76
N GLY A 66 8.72 9.91 20.93
CA GLY A 66 8.74 10.86 19.80
C GLY A 66 8.29 10.27 18.47
N MET A 67 8.54 8.97 18.23
CA MET A 67 8.19 8.29 16.99
C MET A 67 6.77 7.75 16.96
N ARG A 68 6.17 7.38 18.10
CA ARG A 68 4.79 6.85 18.15
C ARG A 68 3.80 7.79 17.47
N PRO A 69 3.75 9.11 17.78
CA PRO A 69 2.83 10.01 17.10
C PRO A 69 3.11 10.14 15.60
N LYS A 70 4.38 9.99 15.18
CA LYS A 70 4.76 10.03 13.75
C LYS A 70 4.29 8.77 13.02
N ILE A 71 4.49 7.60 13.63
CA ILE A 71 4.05 6.30 13.11
C ILE A 71 2.52 6.26 13.03
N GLU A 72 1.83 6.68 14.08
CA GLU A 72 0.36 6.70 14.12
C GLU A 72 -0.23 7.63 13.05
N ARG A 73 0.35 8.83 12.88
CA ARG A 73 -0.03 9.74 11.80
C ARG A 73 0.25 9.13 10.42
N MET A 74 1.34 8.39 10.26
CA MET A 74 1.68 7.74 8.99
C MET A 74 0.71 6.61 8.68
N HIS A 75 0.46 5.76 9.68
CA HIS A 75 -0.52 4.68 9.61
C HIS A 75 -1.88 5.24 9.17
N HIS A 76 -2.35 6.32 9.80
CA HIS A 76 -3.63 6.95 9.41
C HIS A 76 -3.66 7.48 7.98
N LYS A 77 -2.53 7.99 7.46
CA LYS A 77 -2.45 8.45 6.07
C LYS A 77 -2.51 7.28 5.08
N VAL A 78 -1.76 6.21 5.37
CA VAL A 78 -1.70 5.00 4.54
C VAL A 78 -3.05 4.28 4.55
N ASP A 79 -3.66 4.17 5.73
CA ASP A 79 -4.97 3.56 5.94
C ASP A 79 -6.05 4.26 5.11
N LYS A 80 -6.18 5.59 5.24
CA LYS A 80 -7.11 6.40 4.44
C LYS A 80 -6.91 6.27 2.94
N MET A 81 -5.66 6.14 2.51
CA MET A 81 -5.33 5.97 1.11
C MET A 81 -5.83 4.61 0.60
N PHE A 82 -5.61 3.54 1.36
CA PHE A 82 -6.14 2.23 0.99
C PHE A 82 -7.65 2.14 1.07
N GLU A 83 -8.28 2.77 2.06
CA GLU A 83 -9.75 2.89 2.11
C GLU A 83 -10.28 3.52 0.84
N SER A 84 -9.70 4.66 0.42
CA SER A 84 -10.11 5.31 -0.82
C SER A 84 -9.91 4.42 -2.04
N ILE A 85 -8.83 3.64 -2.12
CA ILE A 85 -8.58 2.72 -3.23
C ILE A 85 -9.61 1.60 -3.23
N ILE A 86 -9.84 0.96 -2.09
CA ILE A 86 -10.81 -0.13 -1.92
C ILE A 86 -12.21 0.35 -2.28
N ASP A 87 -12.61 1.55 -1.85
CA ASP A 87 -13.91 2.13 -2.18
C ASP A 87 -14.09 2.34 -3.69
N VAL A 88 -13.04 2.79 -4.40
CA VAL A 88 -13.10 2.90 -5.87
C VAL A 88 -13.35 1.54 -6.51
N HIS A 89 -12.67 0.48 -6.06
CA HIS A 89 -12.82 -0.87 -6.62
C HIS A 89 -14.20 -1.45 -6.30
N LYS A 90 -14.71 -1.25 -5.07
CA LYS A 90 -16.09 -1.64 -4.68
C LYS A 90 -17.14 -0.95 -5.54
N VAL A 91 -17.01 0.36 -5.77
CA VAL A 91 -17.93 1.12 -6.63
C VAL A 91 -17.84 0.68 -8.09
N SER A 92 -16.64 0.39 -8.61
CA SER A 92 -16.48 -0.14 -9.97
C SER A 92 -17.17 -1.50 -10.12
N ALA A 93 -16.92 -2.41 -9.18
CA ALA A 93 -17.52 -3.74 -9.17
C ALA A 93 -19.07 -3.69 -9.11
N GLU A 94 -19.65 -2.77 -8.34
CA GLU A 94 -21.11 -2.58 -8.33
C GLU A 94 -21.67 -2.06 -9.65
N ARG A 95 -20.92 -1.22 -10.38
CA ARG A 95 -21.34 -0.72 -11.70
C ARG A 95 -21.26 -1.80 -12.75
N ALA A 96 -20.18 -2.58 -12.77
CA ALA A 96 -20.00 -3.71 -13.67
C ALA A 96 -21.05 -4.82 -13.48
N LYS A 97 -21.66 -4.95 -12.29
CA LYS A 97 -22.80 -5.84 -12.09
C LYS A 97 -24.11 -5.34 -12.75
N LYS A 98 -24.21 -4.04 -13.07
CA LYS A 98 -25.42 -3.39 -13.60
C LYS A 98 -25.38 -3.20 -15.11
N THR A 99 -24.20 -3.13 -15.71
CA THR A 99 -24.03 -3.10 -17.16
C THR A 99 -23.40 -4.41 -17.62
N GLU A 100 -23.92 -5.04 -18.68
CA GLU A 100 -23.23 -6.17 -19.36
C GLU A 100 -21.99 -5.69 -20.13
N ASP A 101 -21.27 -4.71 -19.59
CA ASP A 101 -20.05 -4.17 -20.19
C ASP A 101 -18.92 -5.18 -20.07
N GLU A 102 -18.02 -5.13 -21.07
CA GLU A 102 -16.82 -5.97 -21.16
C GLU A 102 -16.07 -6.00 -19.84
N ALA A 103 -15.61 -7.19 -19.44
CA ALA A 103 -14.87 -7.39 -18.20
C ALA A 103 -13.67 -6.45 -18.15
N GLU A 104 -13.69 -5.45 -17.24
CA GLU A 104 -12.51 -4.66 -16.91
C GLU A 104 -11.37 -5.60 -16.50
N GLU A 105 -10.13 -5.26 -16.90
CA GLU A 105 -8.94 -6.00 -16.50
C GLU A 105 -8.87 -6.06 -14.96
N GLU A 106 -8.84 -7.28 -14.43
CA GLU A 106 -8.79 -7.51 -12.98
C GLU A 106 -7.40 -7.22 -12.43
N ASP A 107 -7.35 -6.37 -11.39
CA ASP A 107 -6.15 -6.11 -10.61
C ASP A 107 -6.16 -6.89 -9.27
N LEU A 108 -5.06 -6.79 -8.51
CA LEU A 108 -4.93 -7.50 -7.23
C LEU A 108 -6.06 -7.14 -6.25
N VAL A 109 -6.48 -5.88 -6.18
CA VAL A 109 -7.54 -5.44 -5.26
C VAL A 109 -8.86 -6.08 -5.68
N ASP A 110 -9.19 -6.13 -6.98
CA ASP A 110 -10.39 -6.82 -7.46
C ASP A 110 -10.40 -8.29 -7.04
N VAL A 111 -9.26 -8.99 -7.20
CA VAL A 111 -9.13 -10.40 -6.81
C VAL A 111 -9.36 -10.58 -5.30
N LEU A 112 -8.75 -9.74 -4.47
CA LEU A 112 -8.90 -9.78 -3.02
C LEU A 112 -10.35 -9.48 -2.58
N LEU A 113 -11.02 -8.52 -3.20
CA LEU A 113 -12.42 -8.19 -2.94
C LEU A 113 -13.39 -9.28 -3.41
N LYS A 114 -13.05 -10.02 -4.47
CA LYS A 114 -13.81 -11.21 -4.89
C LYS A 114 -13.64 -12.36 -3.90
N LEU A 115 -12.43 -12.56 -3.37
CA LEU A 115 -12.19 -13.52 -2.30
C LEU A 115 -12.99 -13.16 -1.03
N GLN A 116 -13.14 -11.88 -0.72
CA GLN A 116 -13.98 -11.42 0.38
C GLN A 116 -15.48 -11.72 0.21
N GLN A 117 -15.97 -11.87 -1.02
CA GLN A 117 -17.36 -12.24 -1.30
C GLN A 117 -17.61 -13.76 -1.29
N ARG A 118 -16.55 -14.57 -1.11
CA ARG A 118 -16.67 -16.03 -1.10
C ARG A 118 -17.12 -16.54 0.27
N GLU A 119 -18.16 -17.37 0.26
CA GLU A 119 -18.69 -18.02 1.47
C GLU A 119 -18.05 -19.40 1.73
N ASP A 120 -17.23 -19.91 0.79
CA ASP A 120 -16.57 -21.22 0.88
C ASP A 120 -15.18 -21.19 1.56
N LEU A 121 -14.77 -20.04 2.09
CA LEU A 121 -13.49 -19.90 2.80
C LEU A 121 -13.63 -20.30 4.27
N GLU A 122 -12.60 -20.97 4.81
CA GLU A 122 -12.52 -21.34 6.24
C GLU A 122 -12.42 -20.12 7.17
N PHE A 123 -12.11 -18.93 6.62
CA PHE A 123 -11.99 -17.68 7.34
C PHE A 123 -12.59 -16.51 6.54
N LEU A 124 -13.03 -15.48 7.25
CA LEU A 124 -13.53 -14.25 6.66
C LEU A 124 -12.37 -13.37 6.22
N VAL A 125 -12.35 -12.97 4.94
CA VAL A 125 -11.45 -11.92 4.46
C VAL A 125 -12.11 -10.58 4.77
N THR A 126 -11.41 -9.72 5.49
CA THR A 126 -11.85 -8.36 5.83
C THR A 126 -11.09 -7.31 5.04
N ASP A 127 -11.59 -6.08 5.00
CA ASP A 127 -10.88 -4.95 4.39
C ASP A 127 -9.48 -4.78 5.01
N GLU A 128 -9.31 -5.03 6.31
CA GLU A 128 -8.00 -5.01 6.97
C GLU A 128 -7.04 -6.07 6.42
N ASN A 129 -7.55 -7.26 6.04
CA ASN A 129 -6.73 -8.27 5.38
C ASN A 129 -6.30 -7.81 3.98
N VAL A 130 -7.20 -7.15 3.24
CA VAL A 130 -6.88 -6.57 1.92
C VAL A 130 -5.80 -5.50 2.05
N LYS A 131 -5.97 -4.54 2.97
CA LYS A 131 -4.98 -3.48 3.25
C LYS A 131 -3.62 -4.07 3.64
N ALA A 132 -3.60 -5.10 4.48
CA ALA A 132 -2.38 -5.73 4.96
C ALA A 132 -1.60 -6.49 3.88
N VAL A 133 -2.27 -7.05 2.87
CA VAL A 133 -1.60 -7.73 1.75
C VAL A 133 -1.00 -6.74 0.75
N ILE A 134 -1.63 -5.58 0.60
CA ILE A 134 -1.18 -4.53 -0.33
C ILE A 134 -0.01 -3.72 0.23
N LEU A 135 0.03 -3.54 1.55
CA LEU A 135 1.07 -2.80 2.27
C LEU A 135 2.42 -3.54 2.27
#